data_AF-A0A7J6WCK5-F1
#
_entry.id   AF-A0A7J6WCK5-F1
#
_cell.length_a   1.000
_cell.length_b   1.000
_cell.length_c   1.000
_cell.angle_alpha   90.00
_cell.angle_beta   90.00
_cell.angle_gamma   90.00
#
_symmetry.space_group_name_H-M   'P 1'
#
loop_
_entity.id
_entity.type
_entity.pdbx_description
1 polymer ?
#
loop_
_entity_poly.entity_id
_entity_poly.type
_entity_poly.pdbx_seq_one_letter_code
_entity_poly.pdbx_strand_id
1 'polypeptide(L)'
;MARELEMMSDGYAWIITDGLMNHFDSMDDTVIASTQGVLGVKPYIAMSQKLDSFTDRWKRKFHQDLIIYGLWAYDAVYTLATAAERVGATKSPVQNQGTSNNLTDLTSIKTSKSGLILLDSILNTRIEGLTGDFYFANGKLQTSIYQIINVIGKGETQIGFWSSEFGITNELRLSGDKTYKTSVTNLSNIIWPGDTLTVPKGWVFPMRGKKLKIGVPVKGGFDQIVKVDRDTKTNKTKVTGYAIDVFNLVMESLPYPVPYEFEPFMHPNGSSAGNNYDLIEQIYLQRYDAVVGDTIITANRSSIVDFTLPYTEGGVAMMVLNKQVDKRSAWIFLQPLTMDLWLTTGAFFILTGFVIWVLEHRINKAFRGPPSQHVGMIFWFPLSTLVLAHSSVISSTYPWT
;
A
#
# COMPACT_ATOMS: atom_id res chain seq x y z
N MET A 1 -13.95 28.38 -0.89
CA MET A 1 -13.04 27.28 -0.50
C MET A 1 -12.59 26.40 -1.67
N ALA A 2 -13.42 25.53 -2.29
CA ALA A 2 -12.96 24.63 -3.37
C ALA A 2 -12.31 25.38 -4.56
N ARG A 3 -12.92 26.48 -5.01
CA ARG A 3 -12.36 27.35 -6.05
C ARG A 3 -11.03 28.02 -5.63
N GLU A 4 -10.92 28.43 -4.37
CA GLU A 4 -9.71 29.09 -3.84
C GLU A 4 -8.54 28.11 -3.72
N LEU A 5 -8.84 26.83 -3.51
CA LEU A 5 -7.86 25.73 -3.49
C LEU A 5 -7.58 25.17 -4.88
N GLU A 6 -8.04 25.82 -5.95
CA GLU A 6 -7.90 25.38 -7.35
C GLU A 6 -8.50 23.99 -7.64
N MET A 7 -9.38 23.48 -6.76
CA MET A 7 -10.00 22.16 -6.89
C MET A 7 -11.22 22.13 -7.84
N MET A 8 -11.46 23.23 -8.55
CA MET A 8 -12.48 23.35 -9.62
C MET A 8 -11.85 23.34 -11.02
N SER A 9 -10.59 22.91 -11.12
CA SER A 9 -9.84 22.77 -12.37
C SER A 9 -9.95 21.37 -12.95
N ASP A 10 -9.38 21.16 -14.14
CA ASP A 10 -9.36 19.86 -14.81
C ASP A 10 -8.73 18.77 -13.92
N GLY A 11 -9.30 17.56 -13.96
CA GLY A 11 -8.88 16.42 -13.16
C GLY A 11 -9.55 16.27 -11.79
N TYR A 12 -10.43 17.20 -11.41
CA TYR A 12 -11.29 17.08 -10.22
C TYR A 12 -12.72 16.70 -10.60
N ALA A 13 -13.43 16.02 -9.70
CA ALA A 13 -14.84 15.71 -9.83
C ALA A 13 -15.56 16.02 -8.51
N TRP A 14 -16.74 16.61 -8.59
CA TRP A 14 -17.57 16.95 -7.44
C TRP A 14 -18.97 16.40 -7.64
N ILE A 15 -19.51 15.81 -6.58
CA ILE A 15 -20.89 15.33 -6.53
C ILE A 15 -21.57 16.02 -5.35
N ILE A 16 -22.70 16.66 -5.61
CA ILE A 16 -23.54 17.30 -4.59
C ILE A 16 -24.84 16.54 -4.41
N THR A 17 -25.33 16.54 -3.16
CA THR A 17 -26.56 15.86 -2.79
C THR A 17 -27.79 16.71 -3.13
N ASP A 18 -28.96 16.07 -3.07
CA ASP A 18 -30.26 16.71 -3.22
C ASP A 18 -30.46 17.87 -2.23
N GLY A 19 -29.93 17.75 -1.02
CA GLY A 19 -29.97 18.83 -0.02
C GLY A 19 -29.40 20.16 -0.53
N LEU A 20 -28.35 20.13 -1.37
CA LEU A 20 -27.80 21.36 -1.96
C LEU A 20 -28.47 21.67 -3.30
N MET A 21 -28.73 20.65 -4.12
CA MET A 21 -29.31 20.80 -5.45
C MET A 21 -30.72 21.38 -5.43
N ASN A 22 -31.52 21.03 -4.43
CA ASN A 22 -32.90 21.52 -4.27
C ASN A 22 -32.99 23.03 -3.99
N HIS A 23 -31.87 23.65 -3.64
CA HIS A 23 -31.76 25.09 -3.40
C HIS A 23 -31.01 25.82 -4.52
N PHE A 24 -30.61 25.12 -5.58
CA PHE A 24 -29.73 25.66 -6.61
C PHE A 24 -30.30 26.92 -7.28
N ASP A 25 -31.58 26.91 -7.65
CA ASP A 25 -32.29 28.07 -8.24
C ASP A 25 -32.37 29.29 -7.31
N SER A 26 -32.14 29.11 -6.00
CA SER A 26 -32.15 30.18 -5.00
C SER A 26 -30.76 30.69 -4.61
N MET A 27 -29.70 30.10 -5.15
CA MET A 27 -28.33 30.51 -4.86
C MET A 27 -27.93 31.75 -5.64
N ASP A 28 -26.97 32.50 -5.10
CA ASP A 28 -26.39 33.64 -5.82
C ASP A 28 -25.70 33.18 -7.11
N ASP A 29 -25.88 33.95 -8.17
CA ASP A 29 -25.25 33.73 -9.49
C ASP A 29 -23.72 33.50 -9.41
N THR A 30 -23.06 34.12 -8.43
CA THR A 30 -21.61 33.98 -8.21
C THR A 30 -21.24 32.61 -7.65
N VAL A 31 -22.10 32.03 -6.83
CA VAL A 31 -21.97 30.69 -6.26
C VAL A 31 -22.25 29.66 -7.35
N ILE A 32 -23.33 29.85 -8.12
CA ILE A 32 -23.67 29.00 -9.27
C ILE A 32 -22.53 28.96 -10.29
N ALA A 33 -21.98 30.11 -10.66
CA ALA A 33 -20.84 30.16 -11.59
C ALA A 33 -19.59 29.44 -11.04
N SER A 34 -19.47 29.30 -9.72
CA SER A 34 -18.35 28.60 -9.08
C SER A 34 -18.52 27.08 -9.02
N THR A 35 -19.70 26.56 -9.37
CA THR A 35 -20.01 25.11 -9.37
C THR A 35 -20.05 24.52 -10.79
N GLN A 36 -19.38 25.18 -11.74
CA GLN A 36 -19.22 24.68 -13.11
C GLN A 36 -18.68 23.24 -13.15
N GLY A 37 -19.37 22.36 -13.87
CA GLY A 37 -19.00 20.96 -14.05
C GLY A 37 -19.25 20.06 -12.83
N VAL A 38 -19.97 20.56 -11.82
CA VAL A 38 -20.39 19.76 -10.66
C VAL A 38 -21.58 18.88 -11.04
N LEU A 39 -21.55 17.62 -10.62
CA LEU A 39 -22.69 16.72 -10.75
C LEU A 39 -23.58 16.80 -9.51
N GLY A 40 -24.88 16.88 -9.71
CA GLY A 40 -25.88 16.89 -8.65
C GLY A 40 -26.96 15.86 -8.88
N VAL A 41 -27.70 15.56 -7.81
CA VAL A 41 -28.93 14.77 -7.88
C VAL A 41 -30.08 15.57 -7.29
N LYS A 42 -31.27 15.50 -7.89
CA LYS A 42 -32.50 16.05 -7.30
C LYS A 42 -33.67 15.10 -7.50
N PRO A 43 -34.67 15.05 -6.59
CA PRO A 43 -35.83 14.19 -6.80
C PRO A 43 -36.61 14.61 -8.04
N TYR A 44 -37.03 13.65 -8.84
CA TYR A 44 -37.85 13.92 -10.02
C TYR A 44 -39.31 14.12 -9.62
N ILE A 45 -39.92 15.20 -10.09
CA ILE A 45 -41.35 15.43 -9.98
C ILE A 45 -41.94 15.44 -11.39
N ALA A 46 -42.91 14.57 -11.63
CA ALA A 46 -43.61 14.52 -12.90
C ALA A 46 -44.47 15.78 -13.07
N MET A 47 -44.34 16.45 -14.22
CA MET A 47 -45.18 17.59 -14.55
C MET A 47 -46.64 17.15 -14.65
N SER A 48 -47.52 17.86 -13.92
CA SER A 48 -48.96 17.63 -13.94
C SER A 48 -49.71 18.96 -13.99
N GLN A 49 -50.93 18.97 -14.53
CA GLN A 49 -51.77 20.17 -14.55
C GLN A 49 -52.09 20.67 -13.12
N LYS A 50 -52.19 19.75 -12.14
CA LYS A 50 -52.39 20.07 -10.72
C LYS A 50 -51.18 20.85 -10.17
N LEU A 51 -49.97 20.39 -10.46
CA LEU A 51 -48.74 21.05 -10.03
C LEU A 51 -48.57 22.42 -10.68
N ASP A 52 -48.81 22.53 -11.98
CA ASP A 52 -48.66 23.76 -12.74
C ASP A 52 -49.64 24.85 -12.24
N SER A 53 -50.93 24.49 -12.14
CA SER A 53 -51.96 25.40 -11.61
C SER A 53 -51.74 25.79 -10.13
N PHE A 54 -51.14 24.92 -9.32
CA PHE A 54 -50.75 25.27 -7.95
C PHE A 54 -49.57 26.23 -7.94
N THR A 55 -48.53 25.95 -8.72
CA THR A 55 -47.33 26.80 -8.83
C THR A 55 -47.68 28.19 -9.33
N ASP A 56 -48.56 28.32 -10.33
CA ASP A 56 -49.04 29.62 -10.82
C ASP A 56 -49.82 30.42 -9.77
N ARG A 57 -50.63 29.74 -8.95
CA ARG A 57 -51.36 30.40 -7.84
C ARG A 57 -50.40 30.82 -6.74
N TRP A 58 -49.39 30.00 -6.44
CA TRP A 58 -48.36 30.29 -5.46
C TRP A 58 -47.55 31.52 -5.87
N LYS A 59 -46.99 31.52 -7.09
CA LYS A 59 -46.21 32.63 -7.64
C LYS A 59 -47.00 33.94 -7.65
N ARG A 60 -48.27 33.92 -8.07
CA ARG A 60 -49.14 35.11 -8.05
C ARG A 60 -49.39 35.67 -6.66
N LYS A 61 -49.46 34.81 -5.64
CA LYS A 61 -49.78 35.23 -4.27
C LYS A 61 -48.53 35.68 -3.52
N PHE A 62 -47.44 34.93 -3.64
CA PHE A 62 -46.24 35.11 -2.80
C PHE A 62 -45.04 35.69 -3.55
N HIS A 63 -45.11 35.83 -4.87
CA HIS A 63 -44.04 36.39 -5.72
C HIS A 63 -42.70 35.66 -5.53
N GLN A 64 -42.77 34.36 -5.24
CA GLN A 64 -41.63 33.49 -4.98
C GLN A 64 -41.83 32.14 -5.64
N ASP A 65 -40.71 31.53 -6.06
CA ASP A 65 -40.69 30.16 -6.52
C ASP A 65 -40.72 29.19 -5.34
N LEU A 66 -41.31 28.02 -5.56
CA LEU A 66 -41.48 27.00 -4.54
C LEU A 66 -40.41 25.92 -4.72
N ILE A 67 -39.58 25.76 -3.70
CA ILE A 67 -38.65 24.63 -3.62
C ILE A 67 -39.39 23.32 -3.33
N ILE A 68 -38.76 22.19 -3.64
CA ILE A 68 -39.36 20.86 -3.45
C ILE A 68 -39.87 20.59 -2.03
N TYR A 69 -39.19 21.11 -1.00
CA TYR A 69 -39.62 20.95 0.39
C TYR A 69 -40.99 21.58 0.64
N GLY A 70 -41.32 22.66 -0.07
CA GLY A 70 -42.64 23.29 0.00
C GLY A 70 -43.73 22.41 -0.63
N LEU A 71 -43.42 21.71 -1.72
CA LEU A 71 -44.34 20.75 -2.34
C LEU A 71 -44.57 19.53 -1.44
N TRP A 72 -43.51 19.00 -0.82
CA TRP A 72 -43.66 17.91 0.17
C TRP A 72 -44.42 18.34 1.41
N ALA A 73 -44.26 19.59 1.87
CA ALA A 73 -45.05 20.11 2.98
C ALA A 73 -46.55 20.14 2.64
N TYR A 74 -46.90 20.53 1.41
CA TYR A 74 -48.30 20.49 0.94
C TYR A 74 -48.85 19.06 0.96
N ASP A 75 -48.11 18.10 0.37
CA ASP A 75 -48.55 16.70 0.29
C ASP A 75 -48.59 16.04 1.67
N ALA A 76 -47.69 16.40 2.58
CA ALA A 76 -47.72 15.95 3.97
C ALA A 76 -48.98 16.43 4.71
N VAL A 77 -49.34 17.71 4.56
CA VAL A 77 -50.57 18.25 5.15
C VAL A 77 -51.81 17.60 4.52
N TYR A 78 -51.81 17.38 3.22
CA TYR A 78 -52.91 16.70 2.53
C TYR A 78 -53.06 15.25 3.00
N THR A 79 -51.94 14.54 3.19
CA THR A 79 -51.92 13.18 3.75
C THR A 79 -52.46 13.17 5.17
N LEU A 80 -52.02 14.10 6.00
CA LEU A 80 -52.47 14.21 7.40
C LEU A 80 -53.98 14.49 7.49
N ALA A 81 -54.49 15.42 6.68
CA ALA A 81 -55.91 15.73 6.63
C ALA A 81 -56.75 14.52 6.20
N THR A 82 -56.29 13.79 5.18
CA THR A 82 -56.94 12.57 4.69
C THR A 82 -56.93 11.46 5.74
N ALA A 83 -55.81 11.26 6.43
CA ALA A 83 -55.69 10.28 7.51
C ALA A 83 -56.60 10.65 8.70
N ALA A 84 -56.62 11.92 9.10
CA ALA A 84 -57.49 12.39 10.17
C ALA A 84 -58.98 12.25 9.82
N GLU A 85 -59.37 12.51 8.58
CA GLU A 85 -60.74 12.30 8.10
C GLU A 85 -61.14 10.82 8.13
N ARG A 86 -60.22 9.91 7.72
CA ARG A 86 -60.44 8.45 7.78
C ARG A 86 -60.61 7.93 9.21
N VAL A 87 -59.80 8.41 10.14
CA VAL A 87 -59.96 8.08 11.57
C VAL A 87 -61.28 8.66 12.09
N GLY A 88 -61.71 9.80 11.55
CA GLY A 88 -62.91 10.50 11.94
C GLY A 88 -62.83 11.02 13.37
N ALA A 89 -63.94 11.62 13.84
CA ALA A 89 -64.08 11.97 15.25
C ALA A 89 -64.38 10.71 16.08
N THR A 90 -63.46 9.74 16.13
CA THR A 90 -63.53 8.70 17.16
C THR A 90 -63.45 9.41 18.51
N LYS A 91 -64.58 9.48 19.24
CA LYS A 91 -64.64 9.87 20.64
C LYS A 91 -63.88 8.84 21.47
N SER A 92 -62.56 8.87 21.39
CA SER A 92 -61.70 8.06 22.24
C SER A 92 -61.45 8.87 23.51
N PRO A 93 -61.62 8.27 24.70
CA PRO A 93 -61.51 8.97 25.97
C PRO A 93 -60.05 9.34 26.15
N VAL A 94 -59.69 10.59 25.87
CA VAL A 94 -58.56 11.19 26.56
C VAL A 94 -58.97 11.18 28.02
N GLN A 95 -58.45 10.20 28.77
CA GLN A 95 -58.70 10.07 30.19
C GLN A 95 -57.89 11.19 30.86
N ASN A 96 -58.42 12.42 30.78
CA ASN A 96 -57.94 13.56 31.53
C ASN A 96 -58.24 13.30 33.00
N GLN A 97 -57.37 12.56 33.68
CA GLN A 97 -57.30 12.60 35.13
C GLN A 97 -55.82 12.55 35.55
N GLY A 98 -55.41 13.65 36.18
CA GLY A 98 -54.09 13.84 36.76
C GLY A 98 -53.56 15.24 36.50
N THR A 99 -54.14 16.26 37.13
CA THR A 99 -53.58 17.62 37.22
C THR A 99 -52.31 17.56 38.06
N SER A 100 -51.19 17.10 37.50
CA SER A 100 -49.86 17.33 38.06
C SER A 100 -49.31 18.60 37.41
N ASN A 101 -49.21 19.67 38.18
CA ASN A 101 -48.71 20.97 37.73
C ASN A 101 -47.18 21.00 37.56
N ASN A 102 -46.48 19.87 37.66
CA ASN A 102 -45.03 19.78 37.51
C ASN A 102 -44.65 19.30 36.10
N LEU A 103 -44.19 20.24 35.26
CA LEU A 103 -43.69 20.03 33.90
C LEU A 103 -42.45 19.11 33.79
N THR A 104 -41.82 18.74 34.91
CA THR A 104 -40.58 17.95 34.95
C THR A 104 -40.79 16.47 35.29
N ASP A 105 -42.02 16.02 35.54
CA ASP A 105 -42.28 14.62 35.89
C ASP A 105 -42.49 13.74 34.63
N LEU A 106 -41.37 13.31 34.04
CA LEU A 106 -41.32 12.42 32.87
C LEU A 106 -42.03 11.07 33.10
N THR A 107 -42.27 10.67 34.36
CA THR A 107 -42.93 9.40 34.70
C THR A 107 -44.45 9.43 34.52
N SER A 108 -45.02 10.63 34.31
CA SER A 108 -46.46 10.84 34.12
C SER A 108 -46.91 10.87 32.64
N ILE A 109 -45.99 10.72 31.69
CA ILE A 109 -46.28 10.76 30.24
C ILE A 109 -47.06 9.50 29.85
N LYS A 110 -48.39 9.62 29.83
CA LYS A 110 -49.29 8.58 29.33
C LYS A 110 -49.33 8.59 27.80
N THR A 111 -49.32 7.41 27.18
CA THR A 111 -49.42 7.26 25.72
C THR A 111 -50.88 7.36 25.27
N SER A 112 -51.13 8.16 24.23
CA SER A 112 -52.47 8.29 23.65
C SER A 112 -52.80 7.08 22.77
N LYS A 113 -53.85 6.34 23.09
CA LYS A 113 -54.38 5.26 22.24
C LYS A 113 -54.85 5.78 20.88
N SER A 114 -55.39 7.00 20.84
CA SER A 114 -55.80 7.66 19.60
C SER A 114 -54.60 8.06 18.73
N GLY A 115 -53.46 8.37 19.35
CA GLY A 115 -52.22 8.67 18.63
C GLY A 115 -51.71 7.48 17.81
N LEU A 116 -51.83 6.26 18.36
CA LEU A 116 -51.47 5.03 17.63
C LEU A 116 -52.38 4.77 16.43
N ILE A 117 -53.69 4.99 16.58
CA ILE A 117 -54.67 4.84 15.50
C ILE A 117 -54.42 5.87 14.40
N LEU A 118 -54.12 7.12 14.77
CA LEU A 118 -53.79 8.17 13.81
C LEU A 118 -52.48 7.88 13.09
N LEU A 119 -51.44 7.45 13.81
CA LEU A 119 -50.16 7.09 13.22
C LEU A 119 -50.31 5.94 12.22
N ASP A 120 -51.05 4.89 12.58
CA ASP A 120 -51.35 3.78 11.68
C ASP A 120 -52.10 4.26 10.43
N SER A 121 -53.08 5.16 10.60
CA SER A 121 -53.80 5.75 9.47
C SER A 121 -52.88 6.59 8.56
N ILE A 122 -51.96 7.38 9.12
CA ILE A 122 -51.00 8.17 8.34
C ILE A 122 -50.08 7.26 7.54
N LEU A 123 -49.53 6.21 8.16
CA LEU A 123 -48.59 5.29 7.52
C LEU A 123 -49.26 4.46 6.41
N ASN A 124 -50.54 4.13 6.57
CA ASN A 124 -51.32 3.37 5.59
C ASN A 124 -52.03 4.25 4.54
N THR A 125 -51.88 5.58 4.63
CA THR A 125 -52.48 6.50 3.65
C THR A 125 -51.57 6.66 2.44
N ARG A 126 -52.15 6.44 1.26
CA ARG A 126 -51.56 6.71 -0.04
C ARG A 126 -52.44 7.73 -0.75
N ILE A 127 -51.84 8.83 -1.19
CA ILE A 127 -52.52 9.89 -1.93
C ILE A 127 -51.79 10.16 -3.25
N GLU A 128 -52.52 10.71 -4.21
CA GLU A 128 -51.95 11.33 -5.40
C GLU A 128 -51.85 12.84 -5.12
N GLY A 129 -50.68 13.27 -4.64
CA GLY A 129 -50.37 14.65 -4.29
C GLY A 129 -49.88 15.48 -5.48
N LEU A 130 -49.31 16.64 -5.19
CA LEU A 130 -48.63 17.49 -6.19
C LEU A 130 -47.33 16.85 -6.69
N THR A 131 -46.66 16.07 -5.85
CA THR A 131 -45.41 15.36 -6.20
C THR A 131 -45.63 13.96 -6.79
N GLY A 132 -46.89 13.59 -7.04
CA GLY A 132 -47.29 12.28 -7.56
C GLY A 132 -47.76 11.33 -6.45
N ASP A 133 -47.43 10.05 -6.57
CA ASP A 133 -47.80 9.04 -5.58
C ASP A 133 -47.04 9.26 -4.26
N PHE A 134 -47.74 9.75 -3.25
CA PHE A 134 -47.18 10.05 -1.93
C PHE A 134 -47.64 9.00 -0.92
N TYR A 135 -46.68 8.24 -0.38
CA TYR A 135 -46.91 7.22 0.63
C TYR A 135 -45.65 6.96 1.45
N PHE A 136 -45.82 6.35 2.63
CA PHE A 136 -44.73 5.98 3.51
C PHE A 136 -44.44 4.48 3.40
N ALA A 137 -43.18 4.13 3.14
CA ALA A 137 -42.69 2.76 3.24
C ALA A 137 -41.82 2.66 4.51
N ASN A 138 -42.21 1.81 5.47
CA ASN A 138 -41.49 1.63 6.74
C ASN A 138 -41.23 2.96 7.50
N GLY A 139 -42.20 3.88 7.46
CA GLY A 139 -42.10 5.19 8.13
C GLY A 139 -41.21 6.22 7.41
N LYS A 140 -40.76 5.94 6.18
CA LYS A 140 -39.99 6.88 5.36
C LYS A 140 -40.74 7.23 4.08
N LEU A 141 -40.60 8.47 3.62
CA LEU A 141 -41.10 8.89 2.31
C LEU A 141 -40.33 8.12 1.24
N GLN A 142 -41.04 7.41 0.37
CA GLN A 142 -40.42 6.69 -0.73
C GLN A 142 -40.31 7.63 -1.94
N THR A 143 -39.12 8.16 -2.20
CA THR A 143 -38.83 8.85 -3.47
C THR A 143 -38.37 7.83 -4.50
N SER A 144 -39.12 7.71 -5.60
CA SER A 144 -38.91 6.62 -6.56
C SER A 144 -37.83 6.93 -7.60
N ILE A 145 -37.61 8.20 -7.91
CA ILE A 145 -36.78 8.62 -9.05
C ILE A 145 -36.02 9.91 -8.71
N TYR A 146 -34.74 9.93 -9.06
CA TYR A 146 -33.88 11.11 -9.03
C TYR A 146 -33.48 11.50 -10.45
N GLN A 147 -33.41 12.80 -10.71
CA GLN A 147 -32.71 13.37 -11.85
C GLN A 147 -31.23 13.50 -11.51
N ILE A 148 -30.38 13.11 -12.46
CA ILE A 148 -28.95 13.38 -12.42
C ILE A 148 -28.71 14.61 -13.27
N ILE A 149 -28.01 15.58 -12.71
CA ILE A 149 -27.83 16.91 -13.30
C ILE A 149 -26.34 17.22 -13.37
N ASN A 150 -25.95 17.86 -14.45
CA ASN A 150 -24.68 18.52 -14.59
C ASN A 150 -24.87 20.05 -14.56
N VAL A 151 -24.10 20.73 -13.73
CA VAL A 151 -24.13 22.20 -13.65
C VAL A 151 -23.28 22.79 -14.78
N ILE A 152 -23.92 23.59 -15.65
CA ILE A 152 -23.25 24.22 -16.80
C ILE A 152 -23.64 25.71 -16.85
N GLY A 153 -22.65 26.58 -16.67
CA GLY A 153 -22.79 28.02 -16.60
C GLY A 153 -23.65 28.43 -15.41
N LYS A 154 -24.79 29.05 -15.70
CA LYS A 154 -25.82 29.41 -14.71
C LYS A 154 -27.00 28.42 -14.67
N GLY A 155 -26.91 27.32 -15.41
CA GLY A 155 -28.02 26.43 -15.64
C GLY A 155 -27.78 25.01 -15.16
N GLU A 156 -28.88 24.30 -15.02
CA GLU A 156 -28.93 22.87 -14.77
C GLU A 156 -29.15 22.12 -16.08
N THR A 157 -28.25 21.21 -16.43
CA THR A 157 -28.44 20.31 -17.57
C THR A 157 -28.74 18.91 -17.07
N GLN A 158 -29.94 18.41 -17.35
CA GLN A 158 -30.31 17.04 -17.01
C GLN A 158 -29.52 16.06 -17.89
N ILE A 159 -28.78 15.14 -17.27
CA ILE A 159 -27.98 14.13 -17.97
C ILE A 159 -28.63 12.73 -17.96
N GLY A 160 -29.52 12.47 -17.00
CA GLY A 160 -30.25 11.21 -16.91
C GLY A 160 -31.10 11.12 -15.64
N PHE A 161 -31.56 9.90 -15.37
CA PHE A 161 -32.39 9.55 -14.22
C PHE A 161 -31.77 8.36 -13.48
N TRP A 162 -32.03 8.29 -12.18
CA TRP A 162 -31.78 7.13 -11.36
C TRP A 162 -33.06 6.69 -10.66
N SER A 163 -33.31 5.39 -10.65
CA SER A 163 -34.39 4.77 -9.88
C SER A 163 -33.88 3.49 -9.24
N SER A 164 -34.49 3.08 -8.12
CA SER A 164 -34.15 1.81 -7.48
C SER A 164 -34.46 0.60 -8.37
N GLU A 165 -35.47 0.71 -9.25
CA GLU A 165 -35.91 -0.40 -10.11
C GLU A 165 -35.07 -0.55 -11.39
N PHE A 166 -34.71 0.56 -12.04
CA PHE A 166 -34.07 0.52 -13.36
C PHE A 166 -32.58 0.93 -13.35
N GLY A 167 -32.07 1.44 -12.23
CA GLY A 167 -30.71 1.97 -12.13
C GLY A 167 -30.58 3.32 -12.84
N ILE A 168 -29.46 3.55 -13.51
CA ILE A 168 -29.16 4.80 -14.24
C ILE A 168 -29.63 4.67 -15.70
N THR A 169 -30.48 5.60 -16.14
CA THR A 169 -31.03 5.64 -17.50
C THR A 169 -30.98 7.07 -18.07
N ASN A 170 -30.91 7.19 -19.39
CA ASN A 170 -30.97 8.48 -20.08
C ASN A 170 -32.41 9.03 -20.13
N GLU A 171 -33.38 8.14 -20.33
CA GLU A 171 -34.80 8.45 -20.37
C GLU A 171 -35.52 7.91 -19.13
N LEU A 172 -36.63 8.56 -18.77
CA LEU A 172 -37.48 8.15 -17.68
C LEU A 172 -38.17 6.82 -18.03
N ARG A 173 -37.83 5.74 -17.32
CA ARG A 173 -38.48 4.44 -17.47
C ARG A 173 -39.42 4.20 -16.29
N LEU A 174 -40.73 4.20 -16.58
CA LEU A 174 -41.79 3.97 -15.59
C LEU A 174 -42.37 2.54 -15.67
N SER A 175 -42.13 1.82 -16.77
CA SER A 175 -42.65 0.47 -16.99
C SER A 175 -41.80 -0.25 -18.05
N GLY A 176 -41.59 -1.57 -17.88
CA GLY A 176 -40.80 -2.40 -18.80
C GLY A 176 -39.99 -3.49 -18.10
N ASP A 177 -39.13 -4.17 -18.86
CA ASP A 177 -38.23 -5.20 -18.34
C ASP A 177 -37.29 -4.61 -17.28
N LYS A 178 -37.31 -5.20 -16.08
CA LYS A 178 -36.63 -4.73 -14.87
C LYS A 178 -35.15 -5.10 -14.86
N THR A 179 -34.48 -4.94 -15.99
CA THR A 179 -33.03 -5.12 -16.05
C THR A 179 -32.36 -3.90 -15.41
N TYR A 180 -31.80 -4.07 -14.23
CA TYR A 180 -31.06 -3.02 -13.54
C TYR A 180 -29.82 -2.62 -14.36
N LYS A 181 -29.70 -1.33 -14.71
CA LYS A 181 -28.57 -0.83 -15.52
C LYS A 181 -27.70 0.12 -14.71
N THR A 182 -26.40 -0.15 -14.72
CA THR A 182 -25.37 0.76 -14.19
C THR A 182 -24.54 1.42 -15.29
N SER A 183 -24.75 1.01 -16.56
CA SER A 183 -23.97 1.50 -17.69
C SER A 183 -24.36 2.93 -18.07
N VAL A 184 -23.35 3.79 -18.14
CA VAL A 184 -23.44 5.23 -18.44
C VAL A 184 -23.34 5.52 -19.96
N THR A 185 -23.30 4.48 -20.79
CA THR A 185 -22.94 4.56 -22.23
C THR A 185 -23.86 5.44 -23.08
N ASN A 186 -25.09 5.70 -22.63
CA ASN A 186 -26.08 6.49 -23.35
C ASN A 186 -26.47 7.80 -22.65
N LEU A 187 -25.74 8.24 -21.62
CA LEU A 187 -26.01 9.54 -20.99
C LEU A 187 -25.54 10.69 -21.87
N SER A 188 -26.16 11.86 -21.68
CA SER A 188 -25.68 13.11 -22.27
C SER A 188 -24.24 13.39 -21.86
N ASN A 189 -23.48 14.07 -22.73
CA ASN A 189 -22.10 14.45 -22.45
C ASN A 189 -22.00 15.25 -21.14
N ILE A 190 -21.10 14.82 -20.26
CA ILE A 190 -20.81 15.48 -18.99
C ILE A 190 -19.61 16.41 -19.20
N ILE A 191 -19.79 17.68 -18.82
CA ILE A 191 -18.71 18.65 -18.68
C ILE A 191 -18.24 18.58 -17.23
N TRP A 192 -16.96 18.35 -17.03
CA TRP A 192 -16.31 18.30 -15.73
C TRP A 192 -15.72 19.66 -15.33
N PRO A 193 -15.34 19.85 -14.06
CA PRO A 193 -14.61 21.04 -13.63
C PRO A 193 -13.39 21.30 -14.53
N GLY A 194 -13.12 22.58 -14.82
CA GLY A 194 -12.12 22.99 -15.80
C GLY A 194 -12.59 23.00 -17.26
N ASP A 195 -13.91 22.89 -17.50
CA ASP A 195 -14.54 22.91 -18.83
C ASP A 195 -14.06 21.79 -19.76
N THR A 196 -13.85 20.60 -19.20
CA THR A 196 -13.33 19.44 -19.95
C THR A 196 -14.39 18.35 -20.11
N LEU A 197 -14.36 17.63 -21.24
CA LEU A 197 -15.17 16.43 -21.47
C LEU A 197 -14.46 15.15 -21.00
N THR A 198 -13.20 15.29 -20.56
CA THR A 198 -12.36 14.18 -20.12
C THR A 198 -12.74 13.78 -18.71
N VAL A 199 -13.25 12.55 -18.56
CA VAL A 199 -13.61 12.00 -17.26
C VAL A 199 -12.39 12.01 -16.33
N PRO A 200 -12.45 12.69 -15.17
CA PRO A 200 -11.39 12.67 -14.18
C PRO A 200 -11.14 11.24 -13.72
N LYS A 201 -9.90 10.76 -13.89
CA LYS A 201 -9.52 9.36 -13.58
C LYS A 201 -9.32 9.10 -12.07
N GLY A 202 -9.66 10.07 -11.21
CA GLY A 202 -9.88 9.85 -9.78
C GLY A 202 -8.69 10.03 -8.84
N TRP A 203 -7.45 10.15 -9.33
CA TRP A 203 -6.28 10.47 -8.49
C TRP A 203 -5.30 11.30 -9.30
N VAL A 204 -5.47 12.62 -9.31
CA VAL A 204 -4.47 13.54 -9.87
C VAL A 204 -3.66 14.09 -8.72
N PHE A 205 -2.37 13.72 -8.63
CA PHE A 205 -1.47 14.42 -7.73
C PHE A 205 -1.37 15.87 -8.21
N PRO A 206 -1.72 16.87 -7.40
CA PRO A 206 -1.63 18.25 -7.82
C PRO A 206 -0.17 18.57 -8.18
N MET A 207 0.07 18.90 -9.45
CA MET A 207 1.42 19.23 -9.96
C MET A 207 2.04 20.45 -9.25
N ARG A 208 1.21 21.29 -8.61
CA ARG A 208 1.60 22.43 -7.77
C ARG A 208 1.38 22.20 -6.26
N GLY A 209 0.97 20.99 -5.85
CA GLY A 209 0.67 20.68 -4.46
C GLY A 209 1.84 20.14 -3.66
N LYS A 210 1.55 19.53 -2.51
CA LYS A 210 2.54 18.96 -1.60
C LYS A 210 3.26 17.79 -2.29
N LYS A 211 4.59 17.90 -2.43
CA LYS A 211 5.45 16.82 -2.94
C LYS A 211 5.55 15.71 -1.92
N LEU A 212 5.70 14.47 -2.39
CA LEU A 212 6.04 13.35 -1.52
C LEU A 212 7.45 13.52 -0.96
N LYS A 213 7.58 13.36 0.35
CA LYS A 213 8.85 13.41 1.07
C LYS A 213 9.44 12.01 1.16
N ILE A 214 10.47 11.77 0.37
CA ILE A 214 11.13 10.46 0.31
C ILE A 214 12.35 10.47 1.22
N GLY A 215 12.28 9.75 2.33
CA GLY A 215 13.37 9.60 3.28
C GLY A 215 14.51 8.77 2.72
N VAL A 216 15.75 9.23 2.92
CA VAL A 216 16.94 8.55 2.40
C VAL A 216 17.97 8.36 3.52
N PRO A 217 18.49 7.14 3.75
CA PRO A 217 19.47 6.90 4.80
C PRO A 217 20.82 7.54 4.46
N VAL A 218 21.51 8.03 5.48
CA VAL A 218 22.89 8.55 5.35
C VAL A 218 23.83 7.59 6.05
N LYS A 219 24.57 6.79 5.27
CA LYS A 219 25.52 5.80 5.80
C LYS A 219 26.91 6.04 5.22
N GLY A 220 27.93 5.79 6.04
CA GLY A 220 29.32 5.76 5.57
C GLY A 220 29.67 4.39 5.00
N GLY A 221 30.41 4.37 3.89
CA GLY A 221 31.10 3.18 3.36
C GLY A 221 30.43 2.47 2.18
N PHE A 222 29.19 2.82 1.82
CA PHE A 222 28.43 2.19 0.73
C PHE A 222 27.74 3.20 -0.20
N ASP A 223 28.52 4.19 -0.66
CA ASP A 223 28.04 5.27 -1.54
C ASP A 223 27.47 4.77 -2.87
N GLN A 224 27.77 3.53 -3.29
CA GLN A 224 27.22 2.96 -4.52
C GLN A 224 25.71 2.71 -4.42
N ILE A 225 25.20 2.42 -3.23
CA ILE A 225 23.77 2.10 -3.03
C ILE A 225 22.98 3.39 -2.87
N VAL A 226 23.42 4.24 -1.96
CA VAL A 226 22.87 5.58 -1.70
C VAL A 226 24.02 6.49 -1.28
N LYS A 227 24.15 7.62 -1.97
CA LYS A 227 25.10 8.68 -1.71
C LYS A 227 24.36 10.00 -1.59
N VAL A 228 24.67 10.72 -0.53
CA VAL A 228 24.13 12.06 -0.28
C VAL A 228 25.28 13.06 -0.30
N ASP A 229 25.38 13.81 -1.39
CA ASP A 229 26.35 14.89 -1.56
C ASP A 229 25.69 16.23 -1.22
N ARG A 230 26.29 16.99 -0.30
CA ARG A 230 25.81 18.32 0.05
C ARG A 230 26.66 19.37 -0.65
N ASP A 231 26.05 20.17 -1.52
CA ASP A 231 26.73 21.28 -2.16
C ASP A 231 26.98 22.38 -1.11
N THR A 232 28.25 22.65 -0.83
CA THR A 232 28.69 23.60 0.18
C THR A 232 28.36 25.06 -0.17
N LYS A 233 28.06 25.37 -1.44
CA LYS A 233 27.73 26.73 -1.90
C LYS A 233 26.24 27.01 -1.91
N THR A 234 25.42 26.02 -2.28
CA THR A 234 23.96 26.18 -2.43
C THR A 234 23.15 25.54 -1.31
N ASN A 235 23.80 24.79 -0.42
CA ASN A 235 23.18 23.98 0.63
C ASN A 235 22.16 22.96 0.12
N LYS A 236 22.16 22.67 -1.19
CA LYS A 236 21.31 21.66 -1.81
C LYS A 236 21.93 20.28 -1.64
N THR A 237 21.10 19.33 -1.24
CA THR A 237 21.47 17.91 -1.13
C THR A 237 21.18 17.22 -2.45
N LYS A 238 22.22 16.68 -3.09
CA LYS A 238 22.10 15.81 -4.25
C LYS A 238 22.16 14.36 -3.78
N VAL A 239 21.12 13.61 -4.08
CA VAL A 239 21.00 12.20 -3.73
C VAL A 239 21.19 11.37 -5.00
N THR A 240 22.09 10.40 -4.95
CA THR A 240 22.46 9.51 -6.08
C THR A 240 22.72 8.10 -5.58
N GLY A 241 22.76 7.11 -6.46
CA GLY A 241 23.10 5.72 -6.11
C GLY A 241 22.11 4.72 -6.71
N TYR A 242 22.48 3.44 -6.69
CA TYR A 242 21.71 2.38 -7.34
C TYR A 242 20.23 2.35 -6.91
N ALA A 243 19.95 2.45 -5.60
CA ALA A 243 18.57 2.42 -5.11
C ALA A 243 17.74 3.63 -5.55
N ILE A 244 18.41 4.78 -5.72
CA ILE A 244 17.80 6.05 -6.14
C ILE A 244 17.48 6.00 -7.63
N ASP A 245 18.38 5.45 -8.44
CA ASP A 245 18.18 5.29 -9.88
C ASP A 245 17.01 4.32 -10.16
N VAL A 246 16.94 3.20 -9.43
CA VAL A 246 15.79 2.27 -9.49
C VAL A 246 14.49 2.98 -9.13
N PHE A 247 14.47 3.76 -8.04
CA PHE A 247 13.28 4.49 -7.63
C PHE A 247 12.83 5.51 -8.70
N ASN A 248 13.76 6.30 -9.24
CA ASN A 248 13.46 7.28 -10.28
C ASN A 248 12.86 6.60 -11.53
N LEU A 249 13.43 5.48 -11.98
CA LEU A 249 12.92 4.71 -13.12
C LEU A 249 11.50 4.16 -12.87
N VAL A 250 11.21 3.70 -11.66
CA VAL A 250 9.86 3.27 -11.28
C VAL A 250 8.89 4.45 -11.34
N MET A 251 9.26 5.59 -10.78
CA MET A 251 8.42 6.79 -10.77
C MET A 251 8.17 7.33 -12.20
N GLU A 252 9.16 7.26 -13.08
CA GLU A 252 9.03 7.62 -14.51
C GLU A 252 8.16 6.64 -15.30
N SER A 253 8.12 5.36 -14.89
CA SER A 253 7.30 4.33 -15.52
C SER A 253 5.83 4.38 -15.12
N LEU A 254 5.47 5.18 -14.11
CA LEU A 254 4.07 5.34 -13.70
C LEU A 254 3.27 6.05 -14.80
N PRO A 255 2.01 5.66 -15.04
CA PRO A 255 1.16 6.27 -16.07
C PRO A 255 0.69 7.70 -15.72
N TYR A 256 1.15 8.25 -14.60
CA TYR A 256 0.81 9.58 -14.11
C TYR A 256 2.03 10.21 -13.40
N PRO A 257 2.17 11.54 -13.46
CA PRO A 257 3.25 12.24 -12.77
C PRO A 257 3.00 12.27 -11.27
N VAL A 258 4.02 11.90 -10.49
CA VAL A 258 4.00 12.02 -9.02
C VAL A 258 5.15 12.93 -8.62
N PRO A 259 4.89 14.14 -8.10
CA PRO A 259 5.95 15.03 -7.65
C PRO A 259 6.51 14.56 -6.30
N TYR A 260 7.82 14.35 -6.22
CA TYR A 260 8.52 13.93 -5.02
C TYR A 260 9.82 14.73 -4.80
N GLU A 261 10.34 14.70 -3.59
CA GLU A 261 11.65 15.21 -3.22
C GLU A 261 12.35 14.26 -2.24
N PHE A 262 13.66 14.15 -2.38
CA PHE A 262 14.47 13.35 -1.46
C PHE A 262 14.89 14.19 -0.27
N GLU A 263 14.63 13.68 0.93
CA GLU A 263 14.99 14.31 2.20
C GLU A 263 15.91 13.35 2.98
N PRO A 264 17.23 13.64 3.04
CA PRO A 264 18.17 12.80 3.74
C PRO A 264 17.92 12.77 5.26
N PHE A 265 18.03 11.59 5.86
CA PHE A 265 17.90 11.41 7.29
C PHE A 265 19.19 11.77 8.02
N MET A 266 19.43 13.08 8.17
CA MET A 266 20.63 13.64 8.77
C MET A 266 20.36 14.75 9.78
N HIS A 267 21.28 14.94 10.71
CA HIS A 267 21.34 16.11 11.57
C HIS A 267 21.86 17.34 10.81
N PRO A 268 21.68 18.58 11.33
CA PRO A 268 22.13 19.81 10.65
C PRO A 268 23.63 19.84 10.31
N ASN A 269 24.45 19.14 11.11
CA ASN A 269 25.89 18.96 10.93
C ASN A 269 26.27 17.98 9.79
N GLY A 270 25.30 17.32 9.15
CA GLY A 270 25.51 16.36 8.06
C GLY A 270 25.78 14.92 8.51
N SER A 271 25.81 14.62 9.81
CA SER A 271 25.90 13.24 10.28
C SER A 271 24.54 12.54 10.20
N SER A 272 24.54 11.21 10.06
CA SER A 272 23.30 10.43 10.08
C SER A 272 22.45 10.75 11.32
N ALA A 273 21.14 10.90 11.13
CA ALA A 273 20.18 11.16 12.21
C ALA A 273 19.78 9.89 12.99
N GLY A 274 20.26 8.73 12.54
CA GLY A 274 19.99 7.43 13.17
C GLY A 274 20.33 6.28 12.24
N ASN A 275 19.80 5.11 12.54
CA ASN A 275 19.93 3.91 11.71
C ASN A 275 18.68 3.70 10.82
N ASN A 276 18.67 2.66 9.99
CA ASN A 276 17.53 2.38 9.10
C ASN A 276 16.22 2.10 9.85
N TYR A 277 16.27 1.57 11.08
CA TYR A 277 15.06 1.38 11.90
C TYR A 277 14.45 2.73 12.30
N ASP A 278 15.27 3.67 12.78
CA ASP A 278 14.81 4.99 13.20
C ASP A 278 14.21 5.78 12.01
N LEU A 279 14.77 5.59 10.81
CA LEU A 279 14.27 6.16 9.56
C LEU A 279 12.90 5.58 9.17
N ILE A 280 12.70 4.27 9.31
CA ILE A 280 11.40 3.62 9.02
C ILE A 280 10.34 4.10 10.01
N GLU A 281 10.69 4.27 11.28
CA GLU A 281 9.78 4.82 12.29
C GLU A 281 9.31 6.24 11.94
N GLN A 282 10.13 7.04 11.24
CA GLN A 282 9.71 8.36 10.77
C GLN A 282 8.57 8.31 9.74
N ILE A 283 8.36 7.17 9.03
CA ILE A 283 7.18 6.96 8.18
C ILE A 283 5.93 6.85 9.04
N TYR A 284 5.98 6.05 10.11
CA TYR A 284 4.87 5.91 11.06
C TYR A 284 4.51 7.26 11.72
N LEU A 285 5.52 8.08 12.02
CA LEU A 285 5.36 9.45 12.52
C LEU A 285 4.95 10.47 11.45
N GLN A 286 4.66 10.04 10.22
CA GLN A 286 4.23 10.87 9.08
C GLN A 286 5.20 12.01 8.73
N ARG A 287 6.50 11.82 9.00
CA ARG A 287 7.54 12.77 8.61
C ARG A 287 8.04 12.54 7.18
N TYR A 288 8.07 11.28 6.77
CA TYR A 288 8.33 10.86 5.39
C TYR A 288 7.13 10.08 4.87
N ASP A 289 6.85 10.23 3.58
CA ASP A 289 5.77 9.51 2.90
C ASP A 289 6.25 8.14 2.39
N ALA A 290 7.55 8.00 2.11
CA ALA A 290 8.20 6.74 1.75
C ALA A 290 9.70 6.80 2.11
N VAL A 291 10.38 5.65 2.07
CA VAL A 291 11.85 5.56 2.27
C VAL A 291 12.48 4.76 1.14
N VAL A 292 13.62 5.23 0.63
CA VAL A 292 14.42 4.55 -0.40
C VAL A 292 15.83 4.33 0.11
N GLY A 293 16.31 3.09 0.04
CA GLY A 293 17.68 2.74 0.43
C GLY A 293 17.88 1.24 0.64
N ASP A 294 18.95 0.89 1.35
CA ASP A 294 19.35 -0.47 1.69
C ASP A 294 18.57 -1.04 2.88
N THR A 295 17.24 -0.96 2.82
CA THR A 295 16.37 -1.38 3.91
C THR A 295 16.05 -2.87 3.84
N ILE A 296 16.52 -3.62 4.84
CA ILE A 296 16.19 -5.04 5.00
C ILE A 296 14.74 -5.19 5.46
N ILE A 297 13.97 -5.99 4.72
CA ILE A 297 12.60 -6.40 5.06
C ILE A 297 12.66 -7.41 6.20
N THR A 298 12.01 -7.09 7.33
CA THR A 298 11.91 -7.99 8.49
C THR A 298 10.51 -7.97 9.06
N ALA A 299 10.07 -9.05 9.70
CA ALA A 299 8.71 -9.18 10.23
C ALA A 299 8.33 -8.05 11.22
N ASN A 300 9.27 -7.62 12.07
CA ASN A 300 9.03 -6.52 13.01
C ASN A 300 8.91 -5.15 12.33
N ARG A 301 9.49 -4.97 11.13
CA ARG A 301 9.35 -3.71 10.36
C ARG A 301 8.07 -3.74 9.53
N SER A 302 7.69 -4.91 9.02
CA SER A 302 6.45 -5.09 8.26
C SER A 302 5.17 -4.90 9.09
N SER A 303 5.26 -4.82 10.42
CA SER A 303 4.11 -4.47 11.27
C SER A 303 3.84 -2.97 11.35
N ILE A 304 4.81 -2.13 10.98
CA ILE A 304 4.71 -0.65 11.06
C ILE A 304 4.68 0.04 9.70
N VAL A 305 5.24 -0.60 8.66
CA VAL A 305 5.25 -0.07 7.29
C VAL A 305 5.04 -1.18 6.27
N ASP A 306 4.45 -0.80 5.13
CA ASP A 306 4.36 -1.68 3.96
C ASP A 306 5.65 -1.62 3.14
N PHE A 307 6.10 -2.79 2.68
CA PHE A 307 7.28 -2.92 1.82
C PHE A 307 6.88 -3.26 0.39
N THR A 308 7.65 -2.75 -0.57
CA THR A 308 7.59 -3.23 -1.96
C THR A 308 8.16 -4.64 -2.07
N LEU A 309 8.00 -5.25 -3.24
CA LEU A 309 8.81 -6.42 -3.59
C LEU A 309 10.31 -6.06 -3.53
N PRO A 310 11.17 -7.01 -3.10
CA PRO A 310 12.60 -6.78 -3.05
C PRO A 310 13.15 -6.57 -4.46
N TYR A 311 13.87 -5.47 -4.67
CA TYR A 311 14.52 -5.16 -5.96
C TYR A 311 15.95 -5.70 -6.06
N THR A 312 16.48 -6.28 -4.98
CA THR A 312 17.79 -6.91 -4.91
C THR A 312 17.75 -8.03 -3.88
N GLU A 313 18.40 -9.15 -4.19
CA GLU A 313 18.50 -10.28 -3.27
C GLU A 313 19.42 -9.94 -2.09
N GLY A 314 18.95 -10.19 -0.88
CA GLY A 314 19.76 -10.13 0.33
C GLY A 314 20.39 -11.48 0.66
N GLY A 315 21.57 -11.48 1.27
CA GLY A 315 22.24 -12.71 1.70
C GLY A 315 23.34 -12.46 2.72
N VAL A 316 23.67 -13.49 3.50
CA VAL A 316 24.82 -13.49 4.42
C VAL A 316 25.94 -14.29 3.78
N ALA A 317 27.11 -13.68 3.60
CA ALA A 317 28.30 -14.33 3.10
C ALA A 317 29.45 -14.17 4.10
N MET A 318 30.24 -15.24 4.29
CA MET A 318 31.45 -15.17 5.10
C MET A 318 32.63 -14.77 4.21
N MET A 319 33.16 -13.57 4.43
CA MET A 319 34.42 -13.15 3.83
C MET A 319 35.58 -13.62 4.71
N VAL A 320 36.40 -14.54 4.21
CA VAL A 320 37.62 -14.97 4.88
C VAL A 320 38.81 -14.40 4.13
N LEU A 321 39.69 -13.71 4.86
CA LEU A 321 40.97 -13.29 4.30
C LEU A 321 41.76 -14.53 3.93
N ASN A 322 41.92 -14.76 2.63
CA ASN A 322 42.80 -15.81 2.13
C ASN A 322 44.25 -15.37 2.33
N LYS A 323 44.78 -15.59 3.54
CA LYS A 323 46.22 -15.51 3.78
C LYS A 323 46.84 -16.67 3.01
N GLN A 324 47.41 -16.39 1.84
CA GLN A 324 48.33 -17.32 1.21
C GLN A 324 49.49 -17.52 2.18
N VAL A 325 49.46 -18.63 2.93
CA VAL A 325 50.62 -19.06 3.70
C VAL A 325 51.67 -19.41 2.66
N ASP A 326 52.71 -18.58 2.56
CA ASP A 326 53.87 -18.87 1.73
C ASP A 326 54.46 -20.22 2.16
N LYS A 327 54.01 -21.30 1.52
CA LYS A 327 54.59 -22.65 1.65
C LYS A 327 55.90 -22.71 0.88
N ARG A 328 56.80 -21.74 1.08
CA ARG A 328 58.18 -21.79 0.59
C ARG A 328 59.11 -22.24 1.71
N SER A 329 58.80 -23.37 2.32
CA SER A 329 59.71 -24.02 3.28
C SER A 329 60.46 -25.15 2.58
N ALA A 330 61.79 -25.11 2.58
CA ALA A 330 62.62 -26.20 2.06
C ALA A 330 62.38 -27.55 2.78
N TRP A 331 61.75 -27.51 3.96
CA TRP A 331 61.41 -28.68 4.78
C TRP A 331 60.10 -29.37 4.37
N ILE A 332 59.46 -28.93 3.28
CA ILE A 332 58.27 -29.60 2.72
C ILE A 332 58.55 -31.06 2.38
N PHE A 333 59.79 -31.42 2.03
CA PHE A 333 60.17 -32.81 1.77
C PHE A 333 60.04 -33.73 3.00
N LEU A 334 60.09 -33.21 4.23
CA LEU A 334 59.89 -34.02 5.45
C LEU A 334 58.41 -34.18 5.82
N GLN A 335 57.53 -33.35 5.27
CA GLN A 335 56.08 -33.36 5.55
C GLN A 335 55.32 -34.65 5.15
N PRO A 336 55.72 -35.44 4.13
CA PRO A 336 54.98 -36.63 3.71
C PRO A 336 55.05 -37.80 4.72
N LEU A 337 56.08 -37.86 5.58
CA LEU A 337 56.22 -38.90 6.60
C LEU A 337 56.02 -38.31 8.00
N THR A 338 55.28 -39.01 8.86
CA THR A 338 55.17 -38.64 10.28
C THR A 338 56.50 -38.80 10.99
N MET A 339 56.73 -38.05 12.07
CA MET A 339 57.97 -38.16 12.85
C MET A 339 58.20 -39.58 13.40
N ASP A 340 57.13 -40.28 13.78
CA ASP A 340 57.19 -41.68 14.20
C ASP A 340 57.72 -42.59 13.09
N LEU A 341 57.31 -42.34 11.85
CA LEU A 341 57.75 -43.12 10.69
C LEU A 341 59.23 -42.83 10.37
N TRP A 342 59.65 -41.57 10.41
CA TRP A 342 61.07 -41.20 10.28
C TRP A 342 61.95 -41.87 11.35
N LEU A 343 61.51 -41.84 12.61
CA LEU A 343 62.22 -42.45 13.73
C LEU A 343 62.29 -43.97 13.58
N THR A 344 61.19 -44.59 13.15
CA THR A 344 61.10 -46.03 12.88
C THR A 344 62.03 -46.43 11.74
N THR A 345 62.03 -45.72 10.62
CA THR A 345 62.95 -45.97 9.50
C THR A 345 64.42 -45.82 9.93
N GLY A 346 64.74 -44.80 10.73
CA GLY A 346 66.09 -44.64 11.31
C GLY A 346 66.49 -45.79 12.24
N ALA A 347 65.56 -46.25 13.10
CA ALA A 347 65.80 -47.38 14.00
C ALA A 347 66.01 -48.69 13.23
N PHE A 348 65.18 -48.97 12.22
CA PHE A 348 65.36 -50.13 11.33
C PHE A 348 66.68 -50.05 10.55
N PHE A 349 67.06 -48.88 10.06
CA PHE A 349 68.34 -48.68 9.37
C PHE A 349 69.54 -49.07 10.24
N ILE A 350 69.55 -48.63 11.50
CA ILE A 350 70.60 -48.97 12.48
C ILE A 350 70.57 -50.48 12.80
N LEU A 351 69.38 -51.04 13.00
CA LEU A 351 69.21 -52.47 13.31
C LEU A 351 69.70 -53.35 12.16
N THR A 352 69.38 -53.02 10.91
CA THR A 352 69.90 -53.73 9.73
C THR A 352 71.42 -53.64 9.64
N GLY A 353 72.00 -52.46 9.89
CA GLY A 353 73.46 -52.29 9.94
C GLY A 353 74.13 -53.13 11.02
N PHE A 354 73.52 -53.21 12.19
CA PHE A 354 73.98 -54.07 13.28
C PHE A 354 73.92 -55.55 12.93
N VAL A 355 72.82 -56.03 12.33
CA VAL A 355 72.68 -57.43 11.90
C VAL A 355 73.73 -57.81 10.86
N ILE A 356 73.95 -56.95 9.84
CA ILE A 356 74.98 -57.16 8.82
C ILE A 356 76.37 -57.20 9.48
N TRP A 357 76.66 -56.27 10.39
CA TRP A 357 77.92 -56.27 11.14
C TRP A 357 78.14 -57.58 11.90
N VAL A 358 77.15 -58.09 12.64
CA VAL A 358 77.28 -59.37 13.38
C VAL A 358 77.58 -60.55 12.42
N LEU A 359 76.88 -60.61 11.28
CA LEU A 359 77.02 -61.68 10.30
C LEU A 359 78.39 -61.64 9.59
N GLU A 360 78.82 -60.48 9.11
CA GLU A 360 80.11 -60.34 8.42
C GLU A 360 81.31 -60.35 9.36
N HIS A 361 81.16 -59.89 10.61
CA HIS A 361 82.23 -59.92 11.61
C HIS A 361 82.73 -61.34 11.91
N ARG A 362 81.86 -62.34 11.78
CA ARG A 362 82.24 -63.75 11.95
C ARG A 362 83.14 -64.28 10.82
N ILE A 363 82.92 -63.84 9.58
CA ILE A 363 83.50 -64.47 8.38
C ILE A 363 84.63 -63.63 7.78
N ASN A 364 84.50 -62.29 7.79
CA ASN A 364 85.37 -61.39 7.05
C ASN A 364 86.36 -60.66 7.99
N LYS A 365 87.67 -60.78 7.70
CA LYS A 365 88.75 -60.19 8.54
C LYS A 365 88.75 -58.66 8.53
N ALA A 366 88.17 -58.03 7.52
CA ALA A 366 88.06 -56.57 7.41
C ALA A 366 87.18 -55.92 8.51
N PHE A 367 86.30 -56.70 9.15
CA PHE A 367 85.38 -56.22 10.19
C PHE A 367 85.93 -56.34 11.63
N ARG A 368 87.21 -56.69 11.79
CA ARG A 368 87.87 -56.87 13.10
C ARG A 368 88.79 -55.70 13.51
N GLY A 369 88.64 -54.54 12.87
CA GLY A 369 89.41 -53.32 13.15
C GLY A 369 89.11 -52.64 14.51
N PRO A 370 89.71 -51.48 14.82
CA PRO A 370 89.42 -50.72 16.04
C PRO A 370 87.95 -50.24 16.13
N PRO A 371 87.39 -50.04 17.35
CA PRO A 371 85.96 -49.81 17.57
C PRO A 371 85.36 -48.61 16.80
N SER A 372 86.16 -47.58 16.53
CA SER A 372 85.75 -46.40 15.78
C SER A 372 85.46 -46.70 14.30
N GLN A 373 86.08 -47.72 13.71
CA GLN A 373 85.83 -48.13 12.32
C GLN A 373 84.54 -48.98 12.20
N HIS A 374 84.12 -49.66 13.27
CA HIS A 374 82.89 -50.46 13.27
C HIS A 374 81.64 -49.60 13.17
N VAL A 375 81.64 -48.46 13.86
CA VAL A 375 80.52 -47.51 13.82
C VAL A 375 80.31 -47.00 12.40
N GLY A 376 81.38 -46.64 11.70
CA GLY A 376 81.31 -46.21 10.31
C GLY A 376 80.74 -47.28 9.37
N MET A 377 81.11 -48.54 9.57
CA MET A 377 80.60 -49.67 8.76
C MET A 377 79.11 -49.94 9.00
N ILE A 378 78.63 -49.86 10.26
CA ILE A 378 77.22 -50.05 10.61
C ILE A 378 76.31 -49.07 9.87
N PHE A 379 76.76 -47.82 9.64
CA PHE A 379 75.99 -46.84 8.86
C PHE A 379 76.24 -46.93 7.35
N TRP A 380 77.45 -47.30 6.91
CA TRP A 380 77.83 -47.31 5.50
C TRP A 380 77.17 -48.43 4.68
N PHE A 381 77.05 -49.64 5.25
CA PHE A 381 76.48 -50.78 4.52
C PHE A 381 74.98 -50.64 4.23
N PRO A 382 74.12 -50.29 5.21
CA PRO A 382 72.69 -50.06 4.96
C PRO A 382 72.45 -48.87 4.03
N LEU A 383 73.31 -47.84 4.08
CA LEU A 383 73.24 -46.70 3.15
C LEU A 383 73.52 -47.15 1.72
N SER A 384 74.58 -47.94 1.55
CA SER A 384 74.99 -48.48 0.26
C SER A 384 73.91 -49.40 -0.30
N THR A 385 73.29 -50.27 0.51
CA THR A 385 72.21 -51.14 0.04
C THR A 385 70.94 -50.35 -0.31
N LEU A 386 70.53 -49.34 0.47
CA LEU A 386 69.37 -48.51 0.16
C LEU A 386 69.54 -47.66 -1.11
N VAL A 387 70.74 -47.13 -1.35
CA VAL A 387 71.04 -46.28 -2.50
C VAL A 387 71.37 -47.09 -3.76
N LEU A 388 71.96 -48.29 -3.62
CA LEU A 388 72.41 -49.15 -4.73
C LEU A 388 71.52 -50.38 -4.98
N ALA A 389 70.33 -50.48 -4.36
CA ALA A 389 69.38 -51.60 -4.51
C ALA A 389 68.85 -51.85 -5.94
N HIS A 390 69.38 -51.18 -6.98
CA HIS A 390 68.87 -51.29 -8.34
C HIS A 390 69.94 -51.44 -9.43
N SER A 391 70.97 -52.25 -9.20
CA SER A 391 71.79 -52.76 -10.32
C SER A 391 72.47 -54.10 -10.01
N SER A 392 71.72 -55.20 -9.99
CA SER A 392 72.22 -56.49 -10.50
C SER A 392 71.11 -57.56 -10.56
N VAL A 393 70.97 -58.17 -11.73
CA VAL A 393 70.13 -59.35 -11.99
C VAL A 393 70.82 -60.58 -11.41
N ILE A 394 70.09 -61.39 -10.63
CA ILE A 394 70.59 -62.66 -10.09
C ILE A 394 70.45 -63.73 -11.17
N SER A 395 71.56 -64.18 -11.78
CA SER A 395 71.58 -65.35 -12.67
C SER A 395 72.05 -66.59 -11.91
N SER A 396 71.18 -67.59 -11.81
CA SER A 396 71.48 -68.95 -11.36
C SER A 396 72.30 -69.71 -12.41
N THR A 397 73.36 -70.42 -12.03
CA THR A 397 73.92 -71.49 -12.89
C THR A 397 74.61 -72.56 -12.04
N TYR A 398 74.03 -73.76 -12.00
CA TYR A 398 74.70 -75.01 -11.64
C TYR A 398 75.57 -75.49 -12.82
N PRO A 399 76.65 -76.26 -12.59
CA PRO A 399 77.08 -77.23 -13.58
C PRO A 399 77.19 -78.66 -13.01
N TRP A 400 76.75 -79.59 -13.86
CA TRP A 400 77.05 -81.02 -13.80
C TRP A 400 78.55 -81.27 -13.99
N THR A 401 79.15 -82.06 -13.10
CA THR A 401 79.63 -83.45 -13.30
C THR A 401 80.05 -84.02 -11.96
#